data_AF-A0A8X6MAX9-F1
#
_entry.id   AF-A0A8X6MAX9-F1
#
_cell.length_a   1.000
_cell.length_b   1.000
_cell.length_c   1.000
_cell.angle_alpha   90.00
_cell.angle_beta   90.00
_cell.angle_gamma   90.00
#
_symmetry.space_group_name_H-M   'P 1'
#
loop_
_entity.id
_entity.type
_entity.pdbx_description
1 polymer ?
#
loop_
_entity_poly.entity_id
_entity_poly.type
_entity_poly.pdbx_seq_one_letter_code
_entity_poly.pdbx_strand_id
1 'polypeptide(L)'
;MFLSSLCGEKLEVHSDDVLEEELLNKNLVILSKISDPFGGSLYLLRSPSLTIPQGLVRITEDSYDWVEKLKNELFEKKVGPVWLVSQHSPTSGVVGMVNCLKREPEGERI
;
A
#
# COMPACT_ATOMS: atom_id res chain seq x y z
N MET A 1 -25.64 18.89 -12.21
CA MET A 1 -25.48 20.35 -12.04
C MET A 1 -24.05 20.54 -11.58
N PHE A 2 -23.12 20.82 -12.51
CA PHE A 2 -21.70 20.95 -12.18
C PHE A 2 -21.49 22.29 -11.46
N LEU A 3 -20.93 22.26 -10.26
CA LEU A 3 -20.49 23.47 -9.56
C LEU A 3 -19.27 24.02 -10.30
N SER A 4 -19.49 24.84 -11.32
CA SER A 4 -18.42 25.46 -12.11
C SER A 4 -17.71 26.61 -11.37
N SER A 5 -18.19 26.99 -10.19
CA SER A 5 -17.58 28.02 -9.34
C SER A 5 -17.90 27.82 -7.86
N LEU A 6 -16.90 28.04 -7.00
CA LEU A 6 -17.05 28.14 -5.55
C LEU A 6 -16.59 29.53 -5.12
N CYS A 7 -17.43 30.28 -4.40
CA CYS A 7 -17.10 31.64 -3.92
C CYS A 7 -16.66 32.64 -5.00
N GLY A 8 -17.13 32.48 -6.24
CA GLY A 8 -16.76 33.35 -7.37
C GLY A 8 -15.47 32.96 -8.09
N GLU A 9 -14.73 31.96 -7.60
CA GLU A 9 -13.61 31.37 -8.31
C GLU A 9 -14.07 30.21 -9.18
N LYS A 10 -13.57 30.16 -10.41
CA LYS A 10 -13.86 29.09 -11.36
C LYS A 10 -13.07 27.86 -10.94
N LEU A 11 -13.77 26.75 -10.69
CA LEU A 11 -13.11 25.48 -10.43
C LEU A 11 -12.67 24.88 -11.77
N GLU A 12 -11.37 24.61 -11.91
CA GLU A 12 -10.86 23.86 -13.06
C GLU A 12 -11.26 22.40 -12.89
N VAL A 13 -12.14 21.94 -13.79
CA VAL A 13 -12.65 20.58 -13.80
C VAL A 13 -11.96 19.84 -14.93
N HIS A 14 -11.29 18.74 -14.58
CA HIS A 14 -10.67 17.82 -15.52
C HIS A 14 -11.41 16.48 -15.49
N SER A 15 -11.44 15.78 -16.62
CA SER A 15 -11.86 14.38 -16.63
C SER A 15 -10.84 13.53 -15.88
N ASP A 16 -11.30 12.41 -15.32
CA ASP A 16 -10.45 11.46 -14.61
C ASP A 16 -9.25 11.04 -15.47
N ASP A 17 -9.45 10.72 -16.76
CA ASP A 17 -8.36 10.30 -17.66
C ASP A 17 -7.21 11.33 -17.75
N VAL A 18 -7.55 12.62 -17.78
CA VAL A 18 -6.57 13.72 -17.91
C VAL A 18 -5.81 13.90 -16.59
N LEU A 19 -6.51 13.80 -15.47
CA LEU A 19 -5.88 13.88 -14.16
C LEU A 19 -4.97 12.67 -13.92
N GLU A 20 -5.43 11.46 -14.23
CA GLU A 20 -4.65 10.23 -14.04
C GLU A 20 -3.38 10.22 -14.90
N GLU A 21 -3.44 10.74 -16.14
CA GLU A 21 -2.24 10.93 -16.98
C GLU A 21 -1.25 11.91 -16.34
N GLU A 22 -1.71 13.06 -15.86
CA GLU A 22 -0.85 14.06 -15.22
C GLU A 22 -0.23 13.54 -13.92
N LEU A 23 -0.98 12.74 -13.14
CA LEU A 23 -0.47 12.09 -11.93
C LEU A 23 0.65 11.10 -12.26
N LEU A 24 0.48 10.31 -13.32
CA LEU A 24 1.53 9.41 -13.82
C LEU A 24 2.76 10.17 -14.29
N ASN A 25 2.57 11.29 -15.02
CA ASN A 25 3.67 12.16 -15.48
C ASN A 25 4.45 12.76 -14.30
N LYS A 26 3.79 13.01 -13.17
CA LYS A 26 4.41 13.43 -11.91
C LYS A 26 5.04 12.28 -11.10
N ASN A 27 5.09 11.07 -11.66
CA ASN A 27 5.61 9.88 -11.01
C ASN A 27 4.85 9.55 -9.70
N LEU A 28 3.53 9.68 -9.71
CA LEU A 28 2.66 9.28 -8.61
C LEU A 28 1.87 8.03 -8.98
N VAL A 29 1.79 7.09 -8.05
CA VAL A 29 1.00 5.86 -8.20
C VAL A 29 -0.35 6.04 -7.52
N ILE A 30 -1.42 5.73 -8.25
CA ILE A 30 -2.78 5.70 -7.72
C ILE A 30 -2.95 4.39 -6.94
N LEU A 31 -3.14 4.47 -5.62
CA LEU A 31 -3.38 3.32 -4.75
C LEU A 31 -4.87 2.99 -4.62
N SER A 32 -5.70 4.03 -4.57
CA SER A 32 -7.15 3.91 -4.46
C SER A 32 -7.82 5.15 -5.01
N LYS A 33 -9.04 4.97 -5.52
CA LYS A 33 -9.92 6.01 -6.02
C LYS A 33 -11.32 5.72 -5.51
N ILE A 34 -11.95 6.73 -4.93
CA ILE A 34 -13.36 6.67 -4.53
C ILE A 34 -14.07 7.83 -5.20
N SER A 35 -15.11 7.54 -5.97
CA SER A 35 -15.88 8.54 -6.71
C SER A 35 -17.31 8.58 -6.21
N ASP A 36 -17.89 9.78 -6.18
CA ASP A 36 -19.30 9.99 -5.90
C ASP A 36 -20.12 10.09 -7.20
N PRO A 37 -21.45 9.90 -7.15
CA PRO A 37 -22.31 9.99 -8.32
C PRO A 37 -22.48 11.40 -8.91
N PHE A 38 -22.00 12.44 -8.21
CA PHE A 38 -22.11 13.85 -8.58
C PHE A 38 -20.86 14.37 -9.29
N GLY A 39 -19.86 13.50 -9.52
CA GLY A 39 -18.65 13.81 -10.27
C GLY A 39 -17.46 14.23 -9.39
N GLY A 40 -17.55 14.09 -8.07
CA GLY A 40 -16.39 14.23 -7.19
C GLY A 40 -15.60 12.92 -7.08
N SER A 41 -14.27 13.03 -7.02
CA SER A 41 -13.37 11.88 -6.86
C SER A 41 -12.27 12.19 -5.83
N LEU A 42 -12.00 11.24 -4.94
CA LEU A 42 -10.89 11.27 -4.00
C LEU A 42 -9.83 10.24 -4.44
N TYR A 43 -8.60 10.69 -4.62
CA TYR A 43 -7.47 9.87 -4.99
C TYR A 43 -6.50 9.70 -3.80
N LEU A 44 -6.14 8.45 -3.49
CA LEU A 44 -5.03 8.14 -2.59
C LEU A 44 -3.79 7.85 -3.43
N LEU A 45 -2.78 8.70 -3.29
CA LEU A 45 -1.56 8.65 -4.10
C LEU A 45 -0.36 8.23 -3.26
N ARG A 46 0.61 7.59 -3.91
CA ARG A 46 1.92 7.28 -3.31
C ARG A 46 3.03 7.59 -4.30
N SER A 47 4.05 8.30 -3.85
CA SER A 47 5.31 8.37 -4.57
C SER A 47 6.00 6.99 -4.53
N PRO A 48 6.43 6.44 -5.68
CA PRO A 48 7.13 5.16 -5.71
C PRO A 48 8.37 5.22 -4.81
N SER A 49 8.46 4.29 -3.86
CA SER A 49 9.70 4.07 -3.11
C SER A 49 10.68 3.28 -3.98
N LEU A 50 11.98 3.53 -3.78
CA LEU A 50 13.07 2.86 -4.51
C LEU A 50 12.89 1.34 -4.57
N THR A 51 13.26 0.75 -5.70
CA THR A 51 13.27 -0.70 -5.96
C THR A 51 14.37 -1.38 -5.15
N ILE A 52 14.22 -1.40 -3.83
CA ILE A 52 15.10 -2.15 -2.94
C ILE A 52 14.65 -3.62 -3.03
N PRO A 53 15.60 -4.58 -3.13
CA PRO A 53 15.28 -5.99 -3.03
C PRO A 53 14.39 -6.26 -1.81
N GLN A 54 13.42 -7.16 -1.95
CA GLN A 54 12.43 -7.47 -0.91
C GLN A 54 12.66 -8.88 -0.36
N GLY A 55 12.54 -9.03 0.96
CA GLY A 55 12.53 -10.33 1.61
C GLY A 55 11.15 -10.98 1.43
N LEU A 56 11.08 -12.30 1.33
CA LEU A 56 9.82 -13.02 1.19
C LEU A 56 9.71 -14.17 2.18
N VAL A 57 8.71 -14.12 3.05
CA VAL A 57 8.40 -15.17 4.03
C VAL A 57 7.00 -15.68 3.77
N ARG A 58 6.88 -16.99 3.47
CA ARG A 58 5.60 -17.66 3.33
C ARG A 58 5.10 -18.09 4.70
N ILE A 59 3.88 -17.70 5.04
CA ILE A 59 3.21 -18.02 6.30
C ILE A 59 2.31 -19.23 6.09
N THR A 60 2.60 -20.32 6.81
CA THR A 60 1.86 -21.58 6.79
C THR A 60 1.42 -21.96 8.21
N GLU A 61 0.36 -22.77 8.32
CA GLU A 61 -0.20 -23.19 9.62
C GLU A 61 0.32 -24.56 10.09
N ASP A 62 1.07 -25.28 9.26
CA ASP A 62 1.43 -26.67 9.52
C ASP A 62 2.51 -26.82 10.61
N SER A 63 3.59 -26.05 10.53
CA SER A 63 4.78 -26.24 11.37
C SER A 63 5.35 -24.95 11.97
N TYR A 64 4.83 -23.78 11.61
CA TYR A 64 5.33 -22.46 12.04
C TYR A 64 6.85 -22.22 11.85
N ASP A 65 7.56 -23.04 11.07
CA ASP A 65 9.00 -22.91 10.82
C ASP A 65 9.38 -21.56 10.20
N TRP A 66 8.42 -20.92 9.54
CA TRP A 66 8.57 -19.58 8.99
C TRP A 66 8.87 -18.51 10.05
N VAL A 67 8.56 -18.76 11.34
CA VAL A 67 8.86 -17.85 12.44
C VAL A 67 10.37 -17.64 12.58
N GLU A 68 11.16 -18.73 12.55
CA GLU A 68 12.61 -18.63 12.63
C GLU A 68 13.19 -17.96 11.38
N LYS A 69 12.61 -18.24 10.20
CA LYS A 69 12.97 -17.52 8.98
C LYS A 69 12.72 -16.02 9.11
N LEU A 70 11.56 -15.61 9.62
CA LEU A 70 11.19 -14.21 9.81
C LEU A 70 12.14 -13.50 10.78
N LYS A 71 12.44 -14.14 11.92
CA LYS A 71 13.40 -13.60 12.91
C LYS A 71 14.76 -13.32 12.26
N ASN A 72 15.25 -14.26 11.44
CA ASN A 72 16.53 -14.09 10.75
C ASN A 72 16.48 -12.93 9.73
N GLU A 73 15.42 -12.84 8.90
CA GLU A 73 15.25 -11.76 7.91
C GLU A 73 15.18 -10.36 8.57
N LEU A 74 14.51 -10.27 9.72
CA LEU A 74 14.42 -9.02 10.49
C LEU A 74 15.76 -8.68 11.16
N PHE A 75 16.48 -9.66 11.70
CA PHE A 75 17.75 -9.44 12.38
C PHE A 75 18.91 -9.11 11.43
N GLU A 76 19.03 -9.82 10.30
CA GLU A 76 20.17 -9.70 9.41
C GLU A 76 20.19 -8.38 8.61
N LYS A 77 19.04 -7.71 8.46
CA LYS A 77 18.87 -6.43 7.75
C LYS A 77 19.48 -6.38 6.34
N LYS A 78 19.64 -7.54 5.68
CA LYS A 78 20.31 -7.66 4.39
C LYS A 78 19.50 -7.12 3.20
N VAL A 79 18.18 -7.03 3.38
CA VAL A 79 17.20 -6.78 2.31
C VAL A 79 16.26 -5.65 2.78
N GLY A 80 15.56 -5.00 1.85
CA GLY A 80 14.56 -3.97 2.13
C GLY A 80 13.33 -4.50 2.86
N PRO A 81 12.11 -4.09 2.47
CA PRO A 81 10.88 -4.58 3.09
C PRO A 81 10.75 -6.11 3.02
N VAL A 82 10.20 -6.73 4.07
CA VAL A 82 9.95 -8.16 4.19
C VAL A 82 8.46 -8.43 4.01
N TRP A 83 8.12 -9.12 2.92
CA TRP A 83 6.74 -9.45 2.58
C TRP A 83 6.33 -10.76 3.23
N LEU A 84 5.29 -10.69 4.07
CA LEU A 84 4.65 -11.87 4.63
C LEU A 84 3.51 -12.29 3.70
N VAL A 85 3.62 -13.49 3.14
CA VAL A 85 2.63 -14.01 2.18
C VAL A 85 1.94 -15.22 2.77
N SER A 86 0.64 -15.09 3.01
CA SER A 86 -0.24 -16.21 3.32
C SER A 86 -1.10 -16.50 2.09
N GLN A 87 -0.94 -17.69 1.53
CA GLN A 87 -1.73 -18.19 0.40
C GLN A 87 -2.45 -19.46 0.85
N HIS A 88 -3.66 -19.67 0.34
CA HIS A 88 -4.45 -20.89 0.57
C HIS A 88 -4.84 -21.19 2.03
N SER A 89 -4.66 -20.24 2.96
CA SER A 89 -5.27 -20.29 4.30
C SER A 89 -6.26 -19.12 4.49
N PRO A 90 -7.57 -19.35 4.36
CA PRO A 90 -8.58 -18.32 4.60
C PRO A 90 -8.70 -17.92 6.08
N THR A 91 -8.18 -18.75 6.99
CA THR A 91 -8.22 -18.56 8.44
C THR A 91 -6.93 -17.99 9.02
N SER A 92 -5.98 -17.61 8.15
CA SER A 92 -4.68 -17.09 8.56
C SER A 92 -4.77 -15.85 9.44
N GLY A 93 -4.12 -15.90 10.60
CA GLY A 93 -3.99 -14.78 11.54
C GLY A 93 -2.99 -13.69 11.10
N VAL A 94 -2.49 -13.72 9.86
CA VAL A 94 -1.39 -12.86 9.39
C VAL A 94 -1.66 -11.37 9.57
N VAL A 95 -2.89 -10.90 9.39
CA VAL A 95 -3.25 -9.47 9.56
C VAL A 95 -3.07 -9.03 11.02
N GLY A 96 -3.56 -9.83 11.97
CA GLY A 96 -3.41 -9.56 13.39
C GLY A 96 -1.94 -9.58 13.82
N MET A 97 -1.20 -10.56 13.33
CA MET A 97 0.23 -10.67 13.58
C MET A 97 1.03 -9.47 13.04
N VAL A 98 0.79 -9.06 11.77
CA VAL A 98 1.47 -7.90 11.16
C VAL A 98 1.19 -6.63 11.96
N ASN A 99 -0.02 -6.43 12.46
CA ASN A 99 -0.36 -5.27 13.30
C ASN A 99 0.43 -5.26 14.61
N CYS A 100 0.71 -6.42 15.21
CA CYS A 100 1.57 -6.52 16.38
C CYS A 100 3.04 -6.24 16.01
N LEU A 101 3.57 -6.92 14.99
CA LEU A 101 4.97 -6.80 14.59
C LEU A 101 5.35 -5.38 14.15
N LYS A 102 4.44 -4.63 13.52
CA LYS A 102 4.65 -3.22 13.17
C LYS A 102 4.93 -2.30 14.37
N ARG A 103 4.66 -2.76 15.59
CA ARG A 103 4.92 -2.03 16.84
C ARG A 103 6.19 -2.51 17.54
N GLU A 104 6.88 -3.51 16.99
CA GLU A 104 8.13 -4.05 17.50
C GLU A 104 9.34 -3.41 16.79
N PRO A 105 10.56 -3.55 17.35
CA PRO A 105 11.78 -3.11 16.66
C PRO A 105 11.91 -3.75 15.26
N GLU A 106 12.29 -2.96 14.27
CA GLU A 106 12.34 -3.35 12.85
C GLU A 106 10.97 -3.66 12.21
N GLY A 107 9.87 -3.40 12.91
CA GLY A 107 8.51 -3.63 12.42
C GLY A 107 8.12 -2.79 11.21
N GLU A 108 8.78 -1.65 10.98
CA GLU A 108 8.58 -0.80 9.80
C GLU A 108 9.03 -1.45 8.50
N ARG A 109 9.82 -2.53 8.59
CA ARG A 109 10.26 -3.32 7.44
C ARG A 109 9.18 -4.30 6.97
N ILE A 110 8.09 -4.49 7.72
CA ILE A 110 7.00 -5.45 7.41
C ILE A 110 5.82 -4.77 6.70
#